data_AF-A0A6N2BUT7-F1
#
_entry.id   AF-A0A6N2BUT7-F1
#
_cell.length_a   1.000
_cell.length_b   1.000
_cell.length_c   1.000
_cell.angle_alpha   90.00
_cell.angle_beta   90.00
_cell.angle_gamma   90.00
#
_symmetry.space_group_name_H-M   'P 1'
#
loop_
_entity.id
_entity.type
_entity.pdbx_description
1 polymer ?
#
loop_
_entity_poly.entity_id
_entity_poly.type
_entity_poly.pdbx_seq_one_letter_code
_entity_poly.pdbx_strand_id
1 'polypeptide(L)'
;MAGKARIFAGLFLICIVLPLLASAFVDHLPEVGQVNDNNDVPIHVSTVAHFSEKQVKEAMIRRAKAVHDLWANFGNNDKDDVAKEDAEPVTPTPVDSTPTTTPVDPTPTPVDPTPNPGPVNPVPADPTPNPVPANNVPAGYPGATQGPPVVMGYGGAPITQNPSDQQTVPEQAGAAQNHPTPEEIKEQRKHAGLQVGFYDNTCPNAEKIIKDGMNRAFGNDSSMAAPIGRLLFHDCFVSGCDASILLDKTPSGARVEKLAPTNGATIRGFELIDEIKAELEAECPGIVSCSDLLVYLSRDAFVVSGVPYYDVPGGRRDGMESLEANVIGNLPLPDNTVDKMIDLFKKKGLTEEDLVVLIGAHSIGVAHCFSFRYRVDDPVKATMVDPRLAGVMKFTCTTPMSTVAFDTTTQYKMDSVYYKQLSGKRALLESDALLNEDPRTKDFIQKFGDDENGWFIKFGKAMNKLTSIQVLTGDQGQIRKQCRFVN
;
A
#
# COMPACT_ATOMS: atom_id res chain seq x y z
N MET A 1 7.27 -48.23 34.07
CA MET A 1 6.42 -47.22 33.39
C MET A 1 6.97 -47.01 31.99
N ALA A 2 6.41 -47.78 31.06
CA ALA A 2 6.69 -47.72 29.64
C ALA A 2 5.99 -46.48 29.04
N GLY A 3 6.65 -45.81 28.10
CA GLY A 3 6.11 -44.63 27.41
C GLY A 3 6.84 -43.34 27.77
N LYS A 4 8.12 -43.25 27.43
CA LYS A 4 8.86 -41.99 27.22
C LYS A 4 10.26 -42.15 26.60
N ALA A 5 10.74 -43.37 26.41
CA ALA A 5 12.05 -43.65 25.77
C ALA A 5 11.96 -44.16 24.30
N ARG A 6 10.92 -43.78 23.54
CA ARG A 6 10.78 -44.14 22.10
C ARG A 6 10.62 -42.95 21.14
N ILE A 7 10.65 -41.71 21.64
CA ILE A 7 10.45 -40.51 20.79
C ILE A 7 11.79 -39.82 20.46
N PHE A 8 12.85 -40.03 21.24
CA PHE A 8 14.16 -39.41 20.98
C PHE A 8 15.09 -40.19 20.03
N ALA A 9 14.79 -41.45 19.71
CA ALA A 9 15.54 -42.22 18.72
C ALA A 9 14.98 -42.08 17.29
N GLY A 10 13.76 -41.57 17.12
CA GLY A 10 13.12 -41.37 15.81
C GLY A 10 13.47 -40.04 15.13
N LEU A 11 13.75 -38.98 15.91
CA LEU A 11 14.08 -37.67 15.35
C LEU A 11 15.54 -37.53 14.91
N PHE A 12 16.46 -38.38 15.39
CA PHE A 12 17.88 -38.31 14.98
C PHE A 12 18.17 -39.07 13.68
N LEU A 13 17.28 -39.98 13.24
CA LEU A 13 17.47 -40.75 12.00
C LEU A 13 16.86 -40.07 10.76
N ILE A 14 15.90 -39.13 10.93
CA ILE A 14 15.20 -38.49 9.81
C ILE A 14 15.99 -37.31 9.21
N CYS A 15 16.84 -36.66 10.01
CA CYS A 15 17.62 -35.49 9.55
C CYS A 15 18.94 -35.83 8.85
N ILE A 16 19.36 -37.11 8.80
CA ILE A 16 20.63 -37.52 8.14
C ILE A 16 20.40 -38.52 6.99
N VAL A 17 19.29 -39.26 6.96
CA VAL A 17 19.08 -40.32 5.95
C VAL A 17 18.26 -39.88 4.73
N LEU A 18 17.49 -38.79 4.81
CA LEU A 18 16.69 -38.28 3.68
C LEU A 18 17.42 -37.43 2.61
N PRO A 19 18.72 -37.08 2.74
CA PRO A 19 19.51 -36.62 1.60
C PRO A 19 20.23 -37.74 0.82
N LEU A 20 20.23 -38.99 1.29
CA LEU A 20 21.02 -40.09 0.69
C LEU A 20 20.21 -41.08 -0.17
N LEU A 21 18.89 -40.88 -0.33
CA LEU A 21 18.04 -41.75 -1.17
C LEU A 21 17.51 -41.08 -2.45
N ALA A 22 17.91 -39.85 -2.76
CA ALA A 22 17.58 -39.20 -4.03
C ALA A 22 18.62 -39.44 -5.15
N SER A 23 19.64 -40.27 -4.92
CA SER A 23 20.69 -40.56 -5.91
C SER A 23 20.72 -42.00 -6.40
N ALA A 24 19.71 -42.81 -6.09
CA ALA A 24 19.71 -44.24 -6.44
C ALA A 24 18.32 -44.72 -6.88
N PHE A 25 17.76 -44.12 -7.93
CA PHE A 25 16.77 -44.76 -8.81
C PHE A 25 16.74 -44.04 -10.17
N VAL A 26 17.87 -44.07 -10.87
CA VAL A 26 17.90 -43.95 -12.34
C VAL A 26 18.91 -44.99 -12.80
N ASP A 27 18.56 -46.26 -12.66
CA ASP A 27 19.10 -47.34 -13.46
C ASP A 27 18.17 -48.54 -13.30
N HIS A 28 17.70 -49.07 -14.43
CA HIS A 28 16.70 -50.11 -14.63
C HIS A 28 15.25 -49.63 -14.67
N LEU A 29 14.76 -49.38 -15.90
CA LEU A 29 13.63 -50.10 -16.48
C LEU A 29 13.71 -50.00 -18.04
N PRO A 30 13.10 -50.94 -18.77
CA PRO A 30 13.53 -51.37 -20.11
C PRO A 30 12.96 -50.54 -21.27
N GLU A 31 13.53 -50.75 -22.45
CA GLU A 31 13.05 -50.27 -23.76
C GLU A 31 11.52 -50.40 -23.90
N VAL A 32 10.87 -49.30 -24.26
CA VAL A 32 9.48 -49.28 -24.72
C VAL A 32 9.48 -49.11 -26.23
N GLY A 33 8.87 -50.07 -26.92
CA GLY A 33 8.62 -50.06 -28.35
C GLY A 33 7.70 -48.92 -28.78
N GLN A 34 7.89 -48.52 -30.04
CA GLN A 34 7.16 -47.48 -30.76
C GLN A 34 5.63 -47.67 -30.73
N VAL A 35 4.88 -46.59 -30.49
CA VAL A 35 3.58 -46.30 -31.12
C VAL A 35 3.39 -44.77 -31.26
N ASN A 36 2.96 -44.36 -32.45
CA ASN A 36 2.69 -42.99 -32.90
C ASN A 36 1.43 -42.38 -32.25
N ASP A 37 1.42 -41.07 -31.93
CA ASP A 37 0.83 -39.98 -32.76
C ASP A 37 0.46 -38.73 -31.93
N ASN A 38 0.81 -37.58 -32.50
CA ASN A 38 0.26 -36.22 -32.34
C ASN A 38 0.50 -35.38 -31.07
N ASN A 39 1.30 -34.32 -31.30
CA ASN A 39 1.33 -32.99 -30.70
C ASN A 39 1.63 -32.86 -29.20
N ASP A 40 2.93 -32.76 -28.87
CA ASP A 40 3.40 -31.97 -27.74
C ASP A 40 4.72 -31.27 -28.08
N VAL A 41 4.77 -29.95 -27.85
CA VAL A 41 5.98 -29.12 -27.96
C VAL A 41 6.76 -29.25 -26.64
N PRO A 42 8.06 -29.62 -26.66
CA PRO A 42 8.83 -29.74 -25.44
C PRO A 42 9.23 -28.35 -24.89
N ILE A 43 8.89 -28.11 -23.63
CA ILE A 43 9.38 -26.96 -22.85
C ILE A 43 10.86 -27.21 -22.52
N HIS A 44 11.76 -26.43 -23.13
CA HIS A 44 13.16 -26.36 -22.73
C HIS A 44 13.27 -25.62 -21.38
N VAL A 45 13.61 -26.35 -20.31
CA VAL A 45 14.03 -25.75 -19.03
C VAL A 45 15.51 -25.40 -19.15
N SER A 46 15.80 -24.11 -19.34
CA SER A 46 17.17 -23.61 -19.29
C SER A 46 17.66 -23.56 -17.84
N THR A 47 18.75 -24.29 -17.60
CA THR A 47 19.75 -24.23 -16.53
C THR A 47 19.56 -23.16 -15.44
N VAL A 48 19.11 -23.60 -14.26
CA VAL A 48 19.28 -22.86 -13.00
C VAL A 48 20.71 -23.07 -12.51
N ALA A 49 21.49 -21.99 -12.41
CA ALA A 49 22.80 -22.05 -11.76
C ALA A 49 22.60 -22.37 -10.26
N HIS A 50 23.08 -23.53 -9.80
CA HIS A 50 23.09 -23.87 -8.38
C HIS A 50 24.24 -23.14 -7.66
N PHE A 51 23.91 -22.10 -6.91
CA PHE A 51 24.83 -21.48 -5.96
C PHE A 51 24.90 -22.33 -4.69
N SER A 52 26.11 -22.69 -4.27
CA SER A 52 26.31 -23.38 -2.99
C SER A 52 25.90 -22.49 -1.81
N GLU A 53 25.46 -23.11 -0.72
CA GLU A 53 25.10 -22.41 0.53
C GLU A 53 26.23 -21.48 1.02
N LYS A 54 27.49 -21.85 0.74
CA LYS A 54 28.67 -21.03 1.02
C LYS A 54 28.70 -19.74 0.20
N GLN A 55 28.38 -19.80 -1.09
CA GLN A 55 28.34 -18.61 -1.97
C GLN A 55 27.20 -17.66 -1.57
N VAL A 56 26.06 -18.20 -1.14
CA VAL A 56 24.93 -17.42 -0.64
C VAL A 56 25.31 -16.74 0.69
N LYS A 57 25.92 -17.46 1.63
CA LYS A 57 26.42 -16.89 2.90
C LYS A 57 27.48 -15.81 2.68
N GLU A 58 28.44 -16.03 1.78
CA GLU A 58 29.47 -15.02 1.46
C GLU A 58 28.86 -13.77 0.80
N ALA A 59 27.85 -13.93 -0.06
CA ALA A 59 27.12 -12.80 -0.63
C ALA A 59 26.34 -12.00 0.42
N MET A 60 25.68 -12.68 1.37
CA MET A 60 24.98 -12.04 2.48
C MET A 60 25.94 -11.30 3.42
N ILE A 61 27.10 -11.88 3.74
CA ILE A 61 28.13 -11.23 4.57
C ILE A 61 28.69 -9.98 3.88
N ARG A 62 28.97 -10.05 2.57
CA ARG A 62 29.42 -8.88 1.79
C ARG A 62 28.38 -7.76 1.78
N ARG A 63 27.09 -8.10 1.66
CA ARG A 63 25.99 -7.14 1.66
C ARG A 63 25.78 -6.51 3.05
N ALA A 64 25.86 -7.30 4.11
CA ALA A 64 25.80 -6.80 5.49
C ALA A 64 26.97 -5.87 5.82
N LYS A 65 28.18 -6.16 5.32
CA LYS A 65 29.34 -5.30 5.47
C LYS A 65 29.19 -3.98 4.71
N ALA A 66 28.70 -4.02 3.47
CA ALA A 66 28.44 -2.81 2.69
C ALA A 66 27.41 -1.89 3.35
N VAL A 67 26.34 -2.46 3.93
CA VAL A 67 25.34 -1.70 4.69
C VAL A 67 25.96 -1.13 5.98
N HIS A 68 26.73 -1.92 6.72
CA HIS A 68 27.43 -1.43 7.92
C HIS A 68 28.39 -0.28 7.60
N ASP A 69 29.17 -0.38 6.52
CA ASP A 69 30.13 0.66 6.10
C ASP A 69 29.41 1.94 5.62
N LEU A 70 28.26 1.80 4.96
CA LEU A 70 27.36 2.91 4.64
C LEU A 70 26.86 3.63 5.90
N TRP A 71 26.41 2.88 6.91
CA TRP A 71 25.94 3.45 8.18
C TRP A 71 27.05 4.07 9.03
N ALA A 72 28.27 3.51 8.99
CA ALA A 72 29.43 4.06 9.69
C ALA A 72 29.88 5.41 9.12
N ASN A 73 29.72 5.62 7.80
CA ASN A 73 30.06 6.89 7.15
C ASN A 73 29.03 8.01 7.40
N PHE A 74 27.79 7.68 7.79
CA PHE A 74 26.80 8.67 8.22
C PHE A 74 27.03 9.20 9.64
N GLY A 75 27.77 8.47 10.49
CA GLY A 75 27.98 8.82 11.90
C GLY A 75 29.19 9.69 12.21
N ASN A 76 30.03 10.02 11.21
CA ASN A 76 31.34 10.65 11.43
C ASN A 76 31.48 12.10 10.90
N ASN A 77 30.43 12.70 10.36
CA ASN A 77 30.51 14.06 9.80
C ASN A 77 30.06 15.20 10.75
N ASP A 78 29.97 14.95 12.06
CA ASP A 78 29.53 15.97 13.04
C ASP A 78 30.52 16.22 14.20
N LYS A 79 31.78 15.82 14.04
CA LYS A 79 32.87 16.19 14.95
C LYS A 79 34.15 16.35 14.16
N ASP A 80 34.40 17.57 13.70
CA ASP A 80 35.73 18.20 13.62
C ASP A 80 35.56 19.50 12.81
N ASP A 81 35.31 20.60 13.52
CA ASP A 81 35.78 21.95 13.13
C ASP A 81 35.35 22.98 14.19
N VAL A 82 36.02 22.95 15.36
CA VAL A 82 36.13 24.12 16.24
C VAL A 82 37.53 24.19 16.84
N ALA A 83 38.27 25.19 16.36
CA ALA A 83 39.33 25.97 17.01
C ALA A 83 40.65 25.28 17.41
N LYS A 84 41.75 25.76 16.80
CA LYS A 84 42.87 26.44 17.49
C LYS A 84 43.91 26.91 16.46
N GLU A 85 44.19 28.21 16.44
CA GLU A 85 45.56 28.70 16.28
C GLU A 85 45.68 30.11 16.86
N ASP A 86 46.85 30.33 17.47
CA ASP A 86 47.12 31.27 18.55
C ASP A 86 47.47 32.69 18.07
N ALA A 87 47.31 33.63 19.00
CA ALA A 87 47.59 35.05 18.88
C ALA A 87 49.08 35.38 19.09
N GLU A 88 49.53 36.52 18.56
CA GLU A 88 50.47 37.45 19.21
C GLU A 88 50.45 38.86 18.53
N PRO A 89 50.95 39.95 19.17
CA PRO A 89 50.13 41.12 19.48
C PRO A 89 50.67 42.46 18.93
N VAL A 90 49.82 43.50 18.82
CA VAL A 90 50.28 44.91 18.78
C VAL A 90 49.34 45.82 19.57
N THR A 91 49.95 46.66 20.40
CA THR A 91 49.41 47.62 21.37
C THR A 91 48.87 48.93 20.76
N PRO A 92 48.14 49.78 21.55
CA PRO A 92 47.20 50.78 21.04
C PRO A 92 47.60 52.25 21.27
N THR A 93 46.71 53.18 20.82
CA THR A 93 46.44 54.60 21.20
C THR A 93 47.01 55.76 20.33
N PRO A 94 46.44 57.00 20.31
CA PRO A 94 45.00 57.41 20.39
C PRO A 94 44.59 58.77 19.67
N VAL A 95 43.28 59.12 19.75
CA VAL A 95 42.51 60.44 19.68
C VAL A 95 42.81 61.52 18.60
N ASP A 96 41.79 62.06 17.89
CA ASP A 96 40.97 63.26 18.23
C ASP A 96 40.38 64.11 17.07
N SER A 97 39.21 64.70 17.39
CA SER A 97 38.60 66.00 17.03
C SER A 97 38.12 66.44 15.60
N THR A 98 36.80 66.74 15.58
CA THR A 98 35.88 67.63 14.82
C THR A 98 36.38 69.05 14.41
N PRO A 99 35.57 70.00 13.81
CA PRO A 99 34.18 70.02 13.28
C PRO A 99 34.00 70.73 11.89
N THR A 100 32.75 70.92 11.37
CA THR A 100 32.13 72.27 11.04
C THR A 100 30.85 72.22 10.14
N THR A 101 29.74 72.69 10.74
CA THR A 101 28.52 73.45 10.26
C THR A 101 27.42 72.92 9.32
N THR A 102 26.19 72.92 9.89
CA THR A 102 24.80 73.11 9.37
C THR A 102 24.51 74.59 9.00
N PRO A 103 23.33 75.07 8.48
CA PRO A 103 21.90 74.66 8.70
C PRO A 103 20.98 74.71 7.43
N VAL A 104 19.69 74.38 7.36
CA VAL A 104 18.46 74.66 8.16
C VAL A 104 17.33 73.68 7.72
N ASP A 105 16.48 73.25 8.66
CA ASP A 105 15.20 72.49 8.53
C ASP A 105 13.98 73.46 8.56
N PRO A 106 12.74 73.08 8.16
CA PRO A 106 11.84 72.52 9.17
C PRO A 106 10.91 71.36 8.71
N THR A 107 10.70 70.48 9.67
CA THR A 107 9.80 69.31 9.79
C THR A 107 8.29 69.63 9.65
N PRO A 108 7.38 68.63 9.58
CA PRO A 108 6.80 68.04 10.81
C PRO A 108 6.64 66.50 10.83
N THR A 109 6.35 66.04 12.05
CA THR A 109 6.54 64.75 12.75
C THR A 109 5.47 63.65 12.54
N PRO A 110 5.64 62.43 13.12
CA PRO A 110 5.15 61.14 12.60
C PRO A 110 3.97 60.51 13.39
N VAL A 111 3.41 59.39 12.87
CA VAL A 111 2.47 58.53 13.59
C VAL A 111 2.88 57.03 13.50
N ASP A 112 2.78 56.42 14.66
CA ASP A 112 3.03 55.07 15.21
C ASP A 112 2.55 53.83 14.40
N PRO A 113 3.27 52.68 14.45
CA PRO A 113 2.81 51.39 13.94
C PRO A 113 2.30 50.46 15.06
N THR A 114 1.06 49.94 14.94
CA THR A 114 0.61 48.78 15.73
C THR A 114 -0.23 47.78 14.89
N PRO A 115 -0.20 46.48 15.24
CA PRO A 115 -0.76 45.39 14.44
C PRO A 115 -2.21 45.06 14.80
N ASN A 116 -3.00 44.70 13.80
CA ASN A 116 -4.43 44.36 13.93
C ASN A 116 -4.61 42.90 14.43
N PRO A 117 -5.56 42.63 15.36
CA PRO A 117 -5.77 41.30 15.96
C PRO A 117 -6.75 40.43 15.17
N GLY A 118 -6.61 39.11 15.31
CA GLY A 118 -7.48 38.08 14.71
C GLY A 118 -8.90 38.02 15.30
N PRO A 119 -9.83 37.32 14.63
CA PRO A 119 -11.22 37.26 15.04
C PRO A 119 -11.44 36.34 16.25
N VAL A 120 -12.16 36.86 17.25
CA VAL A 120 -12.54 36.22 18.51
C VAL A 120 -13.97 35.70 18.39
N ASN A 121 -14.19 34.42 18.76
CA ASN A 121 -15.52 33.81 18.92
C ASN A 121 -16.23 34.32 20.20
N PRO A 122 -17.56 34.49 20.22
CA PRO A 122 -18.32 34.66 21.46
C PRO A 122 -18.80 33.32 22.05
N VAL A 123 -18.50 33.12 23.34
CA VAL A 123 -19.12 32.13 24.23
C VAL A 123 -20.12 32.84 25.15
N PRO A 124 -21.29 32.25 25.47
CA PRO A 124 -22.02 32.59 26.69
C PRO A 124 -21.97 31.47 27.75
N ALA A 125 -21.48 31.89 28.93
CA ALA A 125 -21.82 31.55 30.32
C ALA A 125 -22.24 30.12 30.78
N ASP A 126 -21.49 29.64 31.78
CA ASP A 126 -21.78 28.56 32.72
C ASP A 126 -22.62 29.05 33.93
N PRO A 127 -23.29 28.15 34.68
CA PRO A 127 -23.23 28.27 36.13
C PRO A 127 -23.01 26.93 36.88
N THR A 128 -21.80 26.79 37.45
CA THR A 128 -21.49 26.47 38.87
C THR A 128 -21.74 25.06 39.47
N PRO A 129 -20.97 24.68 40.53
CA PRO A 129 -20.39 23.33 40.65
C PRO A 129 -20.69 22.58 41.97
N ASN A 130 -20.35 21.28 42.02
CA ASN A 130 -19.69 20.56 43.14
C ASN A 130 -19.82 19.01 43.00
N PRO A 131 -19.06 18.18 43.73
CA PRO A 131 -17.62 18.23 44.03
C PRO A 131 -16.92 16.88 43.75
N VAL A 132 -15.60 16.93 43.56
CA VAL A 132 -14.70 15.75 43.50
C VAL A 132 -14.25 15.37 44.92
N PRO A 133 -13.85 14.12 45.17
CA PRO A 133 -12.65 13.89 45.97
C PRO A 133 -11.58 13.09 45.22
N ALA A 134 -10.36 13.60 45.40
CA ALA A 134 -9.11 13.18 44.82
C ALA A 134 -8.64 11.79 45.28
N ASN A 135 -7.70 11.19 44.54
CA ASN A 135 -6.43 10.76 45.12
C ASN A 135 -5.33 10.58 44.06
N ASN A 136 -4.12 10.89 44.51
CA ASN A 136 -2.89 11.10 43.77
C ASN A 136 -1.95 9.85 43.88
N VAL A 137 -1.22 9.53 42.79
CA VAL A 137 0.25 9.18 42.71
C VAL A 137 0.69 7.73 43.11
N PRO A 138 1.81 7.12 42.60
CA PRO A 138 2.50 7.13 41.28
C PRO A 138 2.99 5.74 40.73
N ALA A 139 3.48 5.75 39.47
CA ALA A 139 4.56 4.97 38.80
C ALA A 139 4.86 3.47 39.12
N GLY A 140 4.94 2.65 38.05
CA GLY A 140 5.75 1.42 38.00
C GLY A 140 5.33 0.37 36.94
N TYR A 141 6.15 0.16 35.91
CA TYR A 141 6.25 -1.15 35.21
C TYR A 141 6.88 -2.18 36.18
N PRO A 142 6.63 -3.51 36.12
CA PRO A 142 6.63 -4.34 34.89
C PRO A 142 5.61 -5.52 34.84
N GLY A 143 5.60 -6.26 33.73
CA GLY A 143 5.24 -7.69 33.75
C GLY A 143 4.03 -8.11 32.92
N ALA A 144 4.30 -8.82 31.83
CA ALA A 144 3.32 -9.55 31.04
C ALA A 144 2.63 -10.66 31.85
N THR A 145 1.30 -10.75 31.74
CA THR A 145 0.56 -11.99 31.99
C THR A 145 -0.49 -12.19 30.90
N GLN A 146 -0.60 -13.44 30.47
CA GLN A 146 -1.42 -13.91 29.35
C GLN A 146 -2.92 -13.75 29.67
N GLY A 147 -3.64 -13.03 28.81
CA GLY A 147 -5.10 -13.06 28.73
C GLY A 147 -5.57 -14.18 27.77
N PRO A 148 -6.77 -14.75 27.96
CA PRO A 148 -7.28 -15.85 27.14
C PRO A 148 -7.58 -15.40 25.70
N PRO A 149 -7.68 -16.33 24.73
CA PRO A 149 -7.79 -15.98 23.32
C PRO A 149 -9.10 -15.23 23.04
N VAL A 150 -8.96 -14.04 22.44
CA VAL A 150 -10.09 -13.27 21.91
C VAL A 150 -10.62 -14.02 20.69
N VAL A 151 -11.82 -14.57 20.82
CA VAL A 151 -12.62 -15.09 19.72
C VAL A 151 -13.12 -13.89 18.91
N MET A 152 -12.59 -13.68 17.71
CA MET A 152 -13.18 -12.78 16.71
C MET A 152 -14.49 -13.42 16.22
N GLY A 153 -15.58 -13.14 16.93
CA GLY A 153 -16.93 -13.54 16.54
C GLY A 153 -17.45 -12.64 15.43
N TYR A 154 -17.50 -13.15 14.20
CA TYR A 154 -18.40 -12.64 13.17
C TYR A 154 -19.79 -13.20 13.47
N GLY A 155 -20.54 -12.47 14.29
CA GLY A 155 -21.92 -12.79 14.65
C GLY A 155 -22.88 -11.85 13.94
N GLY A 156 -23.72 -12.41 13.06
CA GLY A 156 -24.90 -11.73 12.54
C GLY A 156 -25.83 -11.33 13.70
N ALA A 157 -26.28 -10.08 13.70
CA ALA A 157 -27.27 -9.60 14.65
C ALA A 157 -28.68 -10.08 14.23
N PRO A 158 -29.52 -10.55 15.18
CA PRO A 158 -30.93 -10.83 14.91
C PRO A 158 -31.72 -9.53 14.75
N ILE A 159 -32.67 -9.56 13.83
CA ILE A 159 -33.66 -8.50 13.61
C ILE A 159 -34.59 -8.46 14.82
N THR A 160 -34.55 -7.38 15.60
CA THR A 160 -35.61 -7.03 16.55
C THR A 160 -36.39 -5.85 15.99
N GLN A 161 -37.69 -6.05 15.78
CA GLN A 161 -38.62 -4.96 15.51
C GLN A 161 -38.73 -4.10 16.78
N ASN A 162 -38.57 -2.78 16.65
CA ASN A 162 -38.99 -1.85 17.67
C ASN A 162 -39.93 -0.79 17.05
N PRO A 163 -41.15 -0.63 17.57
CA PRO A 163 -42.12 0.33 17.07
C PRO A 163 -41.89 1.69 17.71
N SER A 164 -41.66 2.71 16.89
CA SER A 164 -42.05 4.08 17.25
C SER A 164 -42.20 4.89 15.98
N ASP A 165 -43.45 5.01 15.54
CA ASP A 165 -43.89 6.06 14.63
C ASP A 165 -43.71 7.44 15.27
N GLN A 166 -43.60 8.43 14.38
CA GLN A 166 -43.70 9.88 14.61
C GLN A 166 -42.42 10.62 15.04
N GLN A 167 -41.51 10.77 14.09
CA GLN A 167 -40.87 12.07 13.87
C GLN A 167 -40.65 12.30 12.36
N THR A 168 -41.51 13.15 11.79
CA THR A 168 -41.39 13.63 10.41
C THR A 168 -40.17 14.54 10.28
N VAL A 169 -39.12 14.04 9.63
CA VAL A 169 -38.02 14.86 9.08
C VAL A 169 -38.27 14.98 7.57
N PRO A 170 -38.21 16.18 6.96
CA PRO A 170 -38.51 16.33 5.54
C PRO A 170 -37.50 15.57 4.68
N GLU A 171 -38.02 14.68 3.84
CA GLU A 171 -37.29 13.97 2.80
C GLU A 171 -36.83 14.97 1.72
N GLN A 172 -35.54 15.30 1.71
CA GLN A 172 -34.93 15.93 0.55
C GLN A 172 -34.68 14.85 -0.51
N ALA A 173 -35.40 14.96 -1.62
CA ALA A 173 -35.20 14.15 -2.81
C ALA A 173 -33.73 14.18 -3.24
N GLY A 174 -33.08 13.01 -3.20
CA GLY A 174 -31.72 12.84 -3.69
C GLY A 174 -31.69 13.13 -5.19
N ALA A 175 -31.01 14.21 -5.57
CA ALA A 175 -30.71 14.49 -6.96
C ALA A 175 -29.89 13.34 -7.54
N ALA A 176 -30.35 12.77 -8.65
CA ALA A 176 -29.56 11.83 -9.45
C ALA A 176 -28.22 12.51 -9.81
N GLN A 177 -27.12 12.03 -9.22
CA GLN A 177 -25.80 12.55 -9.56
C GLN A 177 -25.35 11.91 -10.87
N ASN A 178 -25.26 12.73 -11.92
CA ASN A 178 -24.76 12.32 -13.23
C ASN A 178 -23.29 11.89 -13.13
N HIS A 179 -22.97 10.76 -13.75
CA HIS A 179 -21.60 10.25 -13.85
C HIS A 179 -20.72 11.16 -14.73
N PRO A 180 -19.46 11.43 -14.34
CA PRO A 180 -18.55 12.24 -15.14
C PRO A 180 -18.23 11.57 -16.48
N THR A 181 -18.41 12.32 -17.56
CA THR A 181 -18.01 11.99 -18.92
C THR A 181 -16.48 11.89 -19.06
N PRO A 182 -15.95 11.20 -20.09
CA PRO A 182 -14.52 11.16 -20.38
C PRO A 182 -13.87 12.56 -20.51
N GLU A 183 -14.63 13.54 -21.02
CA GLU A 183 -14.25 14.94 -21.11
C GLU A 183 -14.15 15.58 -19.72
N GLU A 184 -15.07 15.29 -18.81
CA GLU A 184 -15.02 15.77 -17.42
C GLU A 184 -13.87 15.13 -16.62
N ILE A 185 -13.53 13.87 -16.88
CA ILE A 185 -12.33 13.22 -16.30
C ILE A 185 -11.06 13.87 -16.83
N LYS A 186 -11.02 14.18 -18.13
CA LYS A 186 -9.89 14.90 -18.74
C LYS A 186 -9.76 16.30 -18.16
N GLU A 187 -10.88 16.99 -17.93
CA GLU A 187 -10.88 18.32 -17.34
C GLU A 187 -10.54 18.29 -15.84
N GLN A 188 -10.97 17.26 -15.08
CA GLN A 188 -10.51 17.03 -13.69
C GLN A 188 -8.99 16.83 -13.60
N ARG A 189 -8.39 16.05 -14.50
CA ARG A 189 -6.92 15.87 -14.57
C ARG A 189 -6.19 17.16 -14.89
N LYS A 190 -6.76 17.95 -15.81
CA LYS A 190 -6.22 19.26 -16.20
C LYS A 190 -6.35 20.29 -15.08
N HIS A 191 -7.44 20.25 -14.31
CA HIS A 191 -7.65 21.10 -13.13
C HIS A 191 -6.80 20.69 -11.92
N ALA A 192 -6.40 19.43 -11.82
CA ALA A 192 -5.40 18.99 -10.84
C ALA A 192 -3.96 19.35 -11.24
N GLY A 193 -3.69 19.78 -12.48
CA GLY A 193 -2.31 20.09 -12.89
C GLY A 193 -1.38 18.86 -12.97
N LEU A 194 -1.94 17.65 -13.08
CA LEU A 194 -1.16 16.44 -13.31
C LEU A 194 -0.76 16.34 -14.79
N GLN A 195 0.49 15.98 -15.06
CA GLN A 195 1.00 15.85 -16.42
C GLN A 195 1.93 14.65 -16.59
N VAL A 196 1.87 14.01 -17.76
CA VAL A 196 2.89 13.03 -18.17
C VAL A 196 4.21 13.78 -18.34
N GLY A 197 5.31 13.20 -17.87
CA GLY A 197 6.63 13.86 -17.90
C GLY A 197 6.76 15.00 -16.89
N PHE A 198 5.99 14.98 -15.78
CA PHE A 198 6.04 16.04 -14.76
C PHE A 198 7.45 16.32 -14.25
N TYR A 199 8.29 15.29 -14.18
CA TYR A 199 9.66 15.36 -13.64
C TYR A 199 10.75 15.48 -14.72
N ASP A 200 10.40 15.56 -16.01
CA ASP A 200 11.37 15.48 -17.12
C ASP A 200 12.47 16.55 -17.05
N ASN A 201 12.17 17.71 -16.46
CA ASN A 201 13.12 18.83 -16.34
C ASN A 201 13.71 18.99 -14.92
N THR A 202 13.08 18.43 -13.90
CA THR A 202 13.44 18.64 -12.49
C THR A 202 14.10 17.42 -11.86
N CYS A 203 13.70 16.22 -12.27
CA CYS A 203 14.35 14.96 -11.92
C CYS A 203 14.20 13.96 -13.08
N PRO A 204 14.97 14.12 -14.17
CA PRO A 204 14.79 13.35 -15.40
C PRO A 204 14.93 11.83 -15.22
N ASN A 205 15.65 11.40 -14.19
CA ASN A 205 15.86 9.98 -13.88
C ASN A 205 14.81 9.39 -12.92
N ALA A 206 13.83 10.17 -12.44
CA ALA A 206 12.88 9.74 -11.41
C ALA A 206 12.15 8.44 -11.76
N GLU A 207 11.43 8.41 -12.88
CA GLU A 207 10.70 7.20 -13.31
C GLU A 207 11.63 6.01 -13.58
N LYS A 208 12.85 6.27 -14.05
CA LYS A 208 13.84 5.21 -14.28
C LYS A 208 14.29 4.58 -12.95
N ILE A 209 14.60 5.40 -11.94
CA ILE A 209 15.00 4.93 -10.60
C ILE A 209 13.88 4.05 -10.01
N ILE A 210 12.63 4.52 -10.10
CA ILE A 210 11.46 3.81 -9.60
C ILE A 210 11.28 2.46 -10.31
N LYS A 211 11.33 2.46 -11.64
CA LYS A 211 11.23 1.26 -12.47
C LYS A 211 12.34 0.26 -12.17
N ASP A 212 13.58 0.72 -12.04
CA ASP A 212 14.71 -0.14 -11.72
C ASP A 212 14.58 -0.74 -10.31
N GLY A 213 14.07 0.03 -9.34
CA GLY A 213 13.74 -0.46 -8.01
C GLY A 213 12.70 -1.59 -8.05
N MET A 214 11.63 -1.42 -8.82
CA MET A 214 10.60 -2.46 -8.99
C MET A 214 11.16 -3.71 -9.69
N ASN A 215 11.96 -3.53 -10.75
CA ASN A 215 12.60 -4.65 -11.46
C ASN A 215 13.50 -5.46 -10.52
N ARG A 216 14.30 -4.79 -9.68
CA ARG A 216 15.14 -5.45 -8.66
C ARG A 216 14.28 -6.21 -7.65
N ALA A 217 13.23 -5.58 -7.13
CA ALA A 217 12.35 -6.20 -6.14
C ALA A 217 11.62 -7.42 -6.71
N PHE A 218 11.05 -7.31 -7.91
CA PHE A 218 10.33 -8.40 -8.57
C PHE A 218 11.24 -9.57 -8.97
N GLY A 219 12.47 -9.28 -9.42
CA GLY A 219 13.47 -10.30 -9.72
C GLY A 219 13.95 -11.07 -8.48
N ASN A 220 13.85 -10.47 -7.29
CA ASN A 220 14.18 -11.12 -6.03
C ASN A 220 12.97 -11.84 -5.39
N ASP A 221 11.80 -11.20 -5.42
CA ASP A 221 10.53 -11.72 -4.91
C ASP A 221 9.39 -11.27 -5.85
N SER A 222 8.98 -12.15 -6.77
CA SER A 222 7.91 -11.85 -7.73
C SER A 222 6.54 -11.63 -7.07
N SER A 223 6.37 -12.05 -5.81
CA SER A 223 5.16 -11.74 -5.05
C SER A 223 5.06 -10.27 -4.61
N MET A 224 6.08 -9.45 -4.88
CA MET A 224 6.11 -8.02 -4.52
C MET A 224 5.26 -7.13 -5.44
N ALA A 225 4.92 -7.56 -6.67
CA ALA A 225 4.11 -6.74 -7.56
C ALA A 225 2.70 -6.46 -7.00
N ALA A 226 1.99 -7.52 -6.58
CA ALA A 226 0.62 -7.42 -6.06
C ALA A 226 0.45 -6.49 -4.84
N PRO A 227 1.27 -6.58 -3.77
CA PRO A 227 1.10 -5.72 -2.60
C PRO A 227 1.34 -4.23 -2.91
N ILE A 228 2.20 -3.89 -3.89
CA ILE A 228 2.38 -2.49 -4.31
C ILE A 228 1.12 -1.95 -5.00
N GLY A 229 0.50 -2.73 -5.90
CA GLY A 229 -0.78 -2.36 -6.51
C GLY A 229 -1.90 -2.19 -5.47
N ARG A 230 -1.95 -3.09 -4.48
CA ARG A 230 -2.89 -3.00 -3.35
C ARG A 230 -2.62 -1.76 -2.48
N LEU A 231 -1.36 -1.45 -2.20
CA LEU A 231 -0.98 -0.28 -1.40
C LEU A 231 -1.45 1.02 -2.03
N LEU A 232 -1.30 1.16 -3.35
CA LEU A 232 -1.85 2.30 -4.09
C LEU A 232 -3.38 2.37 -4.05
N PHE A 233 -4.07 1.24 -4.25
CA PHE A 233 -5.54 1.23 -4.16
C PHE A 233 -6.01 1.72 -2.77
N HIS A 234 -5.36 1.23 -1.72
CA HIS A 234 -5.69 1.59 -0.35
C HIS A 234 -5.38 3.05 -0.03
N ASP A 235 -4.32 3.64 -0.58
CA ASP A 235 -4.04 5.08 -0.49
C ASP A 235 -5.20 5.88 -1.11
N CYS A 236 -5.41 5.67 -2.42
CA CYS A 236 -6.36 6.42 -3.22
C CYS A 236 -7.82 6.34 -2.72
N PHE A 237 -8.22 5.22 -2.12
CA PHE A 237 -9.60 5.03 -1.67
C PHE A 237 -9.90 5.63 -0.29
N VAL A 238 -8.90 5.96 0.53
CA VAL A 238 -9.15 6.51 1.88
C VAL A 238 -9.26 8.02 1.82
N SER A 239 -8.13 8.72 1.68
CA SER A 239 -8.05 10.19 1.71
C SER A 239 -7.75 10.81 0.33
N GLY A 240 -7.68 9.99 -0.71
CA GLY A 240 -7.15 10.38 -2.02
C GLY A 240 -5.74 9.84 -2.22
N CYS A 241 -5.17 10.02 -3.41
CA CYS A 241 -3.82 9.54 -3.68
C CYS A 241 -2.79 10.57 -3.19
N ASP A 242 -2.59 10.64 -1.87
CA ASP A 242 -1.72 11.61 -1.19
C ASP A 242 -0.64 10.92 -0.33
N ALA A 243 -0.49 9.60 -0.45
CA ALA A 243 0.43 8.78 0.32
C ALA A 243 0.20 8.84 1.85
N SER A 244 -1.01 9.18 2.32
CA SER A 244 -1.39 9.15 3.74
C SER A 244 -1.16 7.77 4.36
N ILE A 245 -1.37 6.70 3.60
CA ILE A 245 -1.19 5.32 4.07
C ILE A 245 0.27 5.01 4.44
N LEU A 246 1.24 5.78 3.93
CA LEU A 246 2.65 5.55 4.18
C LEU A 246 3.13 6.10 5.53
N LEU A 247 2.34 6.97 6.19
CA LEU A 247 2.70 7.56 7.48
C LEU A 247 2.69 6.52 8.62
N ASP A 248 3.76 6.52 9.43
CA ASP A 248 3.81 5.76 10.68
C ASP A 248 3.28 6.58 11.87
N LYS A 249 3.25 7.91 11.73
CA LYS A 249 2.69 8.86 12.69
C LYS A 249 2.03 10.01 11.96
N THR A 250 0.98 10.57 12.55
CA THR A 250 0.35 11.81 12.09
C THR A 250 0.57 12.91 13.14
N PRO A 251 0.68 14.20 12.74
CA PRO A 251 0.88 15.31 13.68
C PRO A 251 -0.19 15.40 14.78
N SER A 252 -1.42 14.99 14.49
CA SER A 252 -2.53 14.98 15.46
C SER A 252 -2.35 13.96 16.59
N GLY A 253 -1.41 13.01 16.46
CA GLY A 253 -1.23 11.90 17.40
C GLY A 253 -2.31 10.81 17.30
N ALA A 254 -3.25 10.92 16.35
CA ALA A 254 -4.26 9.90 16.10
C ALA A 254 -3.65 8.59 15.58
N ARG A 255 -4.43 7.50 15.63
CA ARG A 255 -4.05 6.22 15.01
C ARG A 255 -4.03 6.38 13.49
N VAL A 256 -2.96 5.91 12.86
CA VAL A 256 -2.75 6.00 11.40
C VAL A 256 -3.44 4.87 10.64
N GLU A 257 -3.65 5.06 9.33
CA GLU A 257 -4.33 4.10 8.44
C GLU A 257 -3.69 2.70 8.46
N LYS A 258 -2.36 2.60 8.62
CA LYS A 258 -1.66 1.30 8.71
C LYS A 258 -2.18 0.41 9.83
N LEU A 259 -2.72 1.01 10.90
CA LEU A 259 -3.23 0.28 12.06
C LEU A 259 -4.68 -0.19 11.89
N ALA A 260 -5.34 0.16 10.78
CA ALA A 260 -6.69 -0.28 10.50
C ALA A 260 -6.73 -1.81 10.26
N PRO A 261 -7.81 -2.51 10.67
CA PRO A 261 -7.90 -3.97 10.53
C PRO A 261 -7.70 -4.49 9.10
N THR A 262 -8.13 -3.72 8.09
CA THR A 262 -8.00 -4.05 6.65
C THR A 262 -6.59 -3.81 6.10
N ASN A 263 -5.78 -2.98 6.74
CA ASN A 263 -4.40 -2.68 6.37
C ASN A 263 -3.46 -3.56 7.20
N GLY A 264 -3.34 -3.24 8.48
CA GLY A 264 -2.70 -4.01 9.54
C GLY A 264 -1.55 -4.90 9.09
N ALA A 265 -1.64 -6.18 9.46
CA ALA A 265 -0.62 -7.18 9.17
C ALA A 265 -0.60 -7.67 7.70
N THR A 266 -1.47 -7.14 6.83
CA THR A 266 -1.71 -7.71 5.49
C THR A 266 -1.09 -6.90 4.36
N ILE A 267 -0.86 -5.61 4.58
CA ILE A 267 -0.28 -4.71 3.59
C ILE A 267 1.24 -4.69 3.78
N ARG A 268 2.00 -4.71 2.68
CA ARG A 268 3.48 -4.74 2.70
C ARG A 268 4.04 -3.96 1.52
N GLY A 269 5.35 -3.76 1.51
CA GLY A 269 6.06 -3.04 0.44
C GLY A 269 6.54 -1.65 0.85
N PHE A 270 6.31 -1.24 2.10
CA PHE A 270 6.76 0.05 2.62
C PHE A 270 8.29 0.18 2.56
N GLU A 271 9.03 -0.89 2.85
CA GLU A 271 10.50 -0.90 2.85
C GLU A 271 11.05 -0.66 1.44
N LEU A 272 10.43 -1.23 0.41
CA LEU A 272 10.81 -0.98 -0.98
C LEU A 272 10.60 0.50 -1.35
N ILE A 273 9.50 1.09 -0.89
CA ILE A 273 9.22 2.51 -1.11
C ILE A 273 10.27 3.37 -0.40
N ASP A 274 10.66 3.04 0.82
CA ASP A 274 11.72 3.75 1.55
C ASP A 274 13.07 3.67 0.82
N GLU A 275 13.44 2.47 0.33
CA GLU A 275 14.67 2.26 -0.43
C GLU A 275 14.71 3.10 -1.72
N ILE A 276 13.63 3.07 -2.52
CA ILE A 276 13.55 3.84 -3.76
C ILE A 276 13.48 5.34 -3.46
N LYS A 277 12.77 5.74 -2.40
CA LYS A 277 12.70 7.14 -1.97
C LYS A 277 14.08 7.66 -1.60
N ALA A 278 14.91 6.87 -0.92
CA ALA A 278 16.28 7.25 -0.60
C ALA A 278 17.13 7.44 -1.86
N GLU A 279 16.97 6.59 -2.88
CA GLU A 279 17.64 6.76 -4.18
C GLU A 279 17.17 8.04 -4.89
N LEU A 280 15.88 8.33 -4.86
CA LEU A 280 15.32 9.57 -5.42
C LEU A 280 15.83 10.82 -4.69
N GLU A 281 15.85 10.81 -3.36
CA GLU A 281 16.36 11.94 -2.57
C GLU A 281 17.88 12.14 -2.74
N ALA A 282 18.64 11.08 -3.05
CA ALA A 282 20.06 11.20 -3.37
C ALA A 282 20.29 11.83 -4.77
N GLU A 283 19.42 11.55 -5.73
CA GLU A 283 19.49 12.08 -7.10
C GLU A 283 18.95 13.52 -7.20
N CYS A 284 17.76 13.76 -6.63
CA CYS A 284 17.01 15.01 -6.77
C CYS A 284 16.27 15.36 -5.45
N PRO A 285 17.01 15.88 -4.45
CA PRO A 285 16.47 16.12 -3.11
C PRO A 285 15.20 16.97 -3.09
N GLY A 286 14.15 16.49 -2.43
CA GLY A 286 12.90 17.23 -2.22
C GLY A 286 12.07 17.48 -3.49
N ILE A 287 12.31 16.74 -4.58
CA ILE A 287 11.59 16.94 -5.85
C ILE A 287 10.40 15.98 -6.01
N VAL A 288 10.61 14.67 -5.85
CA VAL A 288 9.60 13.64 -6.15
C VAL A 288 8.75 13.33 -4.91
N SER A 289 7.43 13.49 -4.97
CA SER A 289 6.55 13.13 -3.84
C SER A 289 6.49 11.62 -3.60
N CYS A 290 6.17 11.23 -2.37
CA CYS A 290 5.90 9.84 -2.05
C CYS A 290 4.63 9.31 -2.73
N SER A 291 3.64 10.18 -2.96
CA SER A 291 2.45 9.86 -3.75
C SER A 291 2.79 9.49 -5.20
N ASP A 292 3.56 10.31 -5.90
CA ASP A 292 3.96 9.97 -7.27
C ASP A 292 4.91 8.76 -7.31
N LEU A 293 5.81 8.63 -6.34
CA LEU A 293 6.63 7.42 -6.17
C LEU A 293 5.76 6.17 -6.11
N LEU A 294 4.75 6.13 -5.24
CA LEU A 294 3.85 4.98 -5.11
C LEU A 294 3.08 4.72 -6.42
N VAL A 295 2.57 5.78 -7.05
CA VAL A 295 1.81 5.69 -8.30
C VAL A 295 2.65 5.12 -9.46
N TYR A 296 3.86 5.63 -9.68
CA TYR A 296 4.77 5.08 -10.70
C TYR A 296 5.22 3.67 -10.35
N LEU A 297 5.53 3.41 -9.08
CA LEU A 297 5.95 2.09 -8.62
C LEU A 297 4.86 1.05 -8.86
N SER A 298 3.58 1.38 -8.65
CA SER A 298 2.46 0.50 -8.98
C SER A 298 2.29 0.28 -10.49
N ARG A 299 2.49 1.29 -11.33
CA ARG A 299 2.54 1.09 -12.80
C ARG A 299 3.62 0.08 -13.15
N ASP A 300 4.82 0.26 -12.62
CA ASP A 300 5.93 -0.64 -12.88
C ASP A 300 5.67 -2.04 -12.33
N ALA A 301 4.99 -2.19 -11.18
CA ALA A 301 4.58 -3.47 -10.61
C ALA A 301 3.62 -4.25 -11.54
N PHE A 302 2.66 -3.55 -12.15
CA PHE A 302 1.76 -4.15 -13.13
C PHE A 302 2.49 -4.47 -14.44
N VAL A 303 3.43 -3.62 -14.87
CA VAL A 303 4.21 -3.87 -16.09
C VAL A 303 5.10 -5.09 -15.97
N VAL A 304 5.84 -5.24 -14.86
CA VAL A 304 6.70 -6.42 -14.64
C VAL A 304 5.91 -7.71 -14.48
N SER A 305 4.63 -7.62 -14.11
CA SER A 305 3.72 -8.77 -14.04
C SER A 305 2.97 -9.04 -15.35
N GLY A 306 3.15 -8.24 -16.41
CA GLY A 306 2.65 -8.56 -17.75
C GLY A 306 1.70 -7.55 -18.38
N VAL A 307 1.31 -6.49 -17.66
CA VAL A 307 0.49 -5.41 -18.24
C VAL A 307 1.34 -4.59 -19.22
N PRO A 308 0.85 -4.27 -20.43
CA PRO A 308 1.53 -3.33 -21.32
C PRO A 308 1.76 -1.98 -20.65
N TYR A 309 2.89 -1.34 -20.98
CA TYR A 309 3.21 -0.01 -20.46
C TYR A 309 2.11 1.01 -20.84
N TYR A 310 1.77 1.88 -19.88
CA TYR A 310 0.90 3.03 -20.08
C TYR A 310 1.47 4.24 -19.36
N ASP A 311 1.25 5.42 -19.94
CA ASP A 311 1.70 6.68 -19.36
C ASP A 311 0.89 7.02 -18.12
N VAL A 312 1.59 7.55 -17.11
CA VAL A 312 1.00 7.95 -15.84
C VAL A 312 1.33 9.42 -15.60
N PRO A 313 0.33 10.30 -15.44
CA PRO A 313 0.57 11.69 -15.07
C PRO A 313 1.13 11.79 -13.65
N GLY A 314 2.16 12.60 -13.45
CA GLY A 314 2.70 13.00 -12.14
C GLY A 314 2.30 14.43 -11.76
N GLY A 315 2.76 14.88 -10.59
CA GLY A 315 2.47 16.18 -10.00
C GLY A 315 1.71 16.11 -8.67
N ARG A 316 1.51 14.91 -8.11
CA ARG A 316 0.86 14.75 -6.81
C ARG A 316 1.78 15.21 -5.70
N ARG A 317 1.18 15.62 -4.59
CA ARG A 317 1.86 16.00 -3.35
C ARG A 317 1.39 15.13 -2.20
N ASP A 318 2.20 15.13 -1.16
CA ASP A 318 2.01 14.27 -0.01
C ASP A 318 1.09 14.93 1.03
N GLY A 319 0.15 14.15 1.54
CA GLY A 319 -0.69 14.47 2.67
C GLY A 319 0.12 14.67 3.96
N MET A 320 -0.51 15.34 4.91
CA MET A 320 0.06 15.62 6.23
C MET A 320 -0.65 14.86 7.35
N GLU A 321 -1.73 14.15 7.05
CA GLU A 321 -2.48 13.37 8.01
C GLU A 321 -2.73 11.94 7.53
N SER A 322 -2.87 11.03 8.47
CA SER A 322 -3.25 9.64 8.24
C SER A 322 -4.12 9.21 9.41
N LEU A 323 -5.36 8.84 9.13
CA LEU A 323 -6.37 8.58 10.14
C LEU A 323 -6.98 7.20 9.92
N GLU A 324 -6.78 6.28 10.85
CA GLU A 324 -7.40 4.95 10.87
C GLU A 324 -8.92 5.03 10.72
N ALA A 325 -9.52 6.03 11.35
CA ALA A 325 -10.97 6.26 11.32
C ALA A 325 -11.51 6.49 9.89
N ASN A 326 -10.68 6.96 8.97
CA ASN A 326 -11.08 7.18 7.58
C ASN A 326 -11.11 5.88 6.77
N VAL A 327 -10.49 4.79 7.25
CA VAL A 327 -10.40 3.54 6.49
C VAL A 327 -11.75 2.81 6.44
N ILE A 328 -12.48 2.79 7.56
CA ILE A 328 -13.77 2.11 7.67
C ILE A 328 -14.79 2.82 6.80
N GLY A 329 -15.44 2.06 5.92
CA GLY A 329 -16.49 2.58 5.04
C GLY A 329 -15.97 3.22 3.75
N ASN A 330 -14.66 3.35 3.57
CA ASN A 330 -14.03 3.77 2.32
C ASN A 330 -13.44 2.59 1.51
N LEU A 331 -12.94 1.55 2.18
CA LEU A 331 -12.42 0.37 1.50
C LEU A 331 -13.50 -0.72 1.32
N PRO A 332 -13.56 -1.38 0.14
CA PRO A 332 -14.38 -2.57 -0.04
C PRO A 332 -13.83 -3.73 0.82
N LEU A 333 -14.72 -4.57 1.31
CA LEU A 333 -14.38 -5.80 2.06
C LEU A 333 -14.63 -7.06 1.22
N PRO A 334 -13.97 -8.18 1.53
CA PRO A 334 -14.09 -9.44 0.78
C PRO A 334 -15.51 -10.02 0.65
N ASP A 335 -16.43 -9.61 1.52
CA ASP A 335 -17.82 -10.09 1.61
C ASP A 335 -18.85 -8.99 1.29
N ASN A 336 -18.41 -7.84 0.76
CA ASN A 336 -19.33 -6.78 0.36
C ASN A 336 -20.23 -7.22 -0.80
N THR A 337 -21.48 -6.77 -0.75
CA THR A 337 -22.44 -6.94 -1.85
C THR A 337 -22.02 -6.12 -3.07
N VAL A 338 -22.54 -6.48 -4.25
CA VAL A 338 -22.29 -5.73 -5.49
C VAL A 338 -22.76 -4.29 -5.37
N ASP A 339 -23.93 -4.03 -4.75
CA ASP A 339 -24.41 -2.68 -4.48
C ASP A 339 -23.41 -1.88 -3.66
N LYS A 340 -22.87 -2.47 -2.58
CA LYS A 340 -21.90 -1.80 -1.72
C LYS A 340 -20.61 -1.46 -2.47
N MET A 341 -20.11 -2.37 -3.31
CA MET A 341 -18.90 -2.14 -4.11
C MET A 341 -19.13 -1.06 -5.16
N ILE A 342 -20.27 -1.10 -5.86
CA ILE A 342 -20.66 -0.06 -6.83
C ILE A 342 -20.77 1.29 -6.13
N ASP A 343 -21.44 1.39 -4.98
CA ASP A 343 -21.58 2.64 -4.22
C ASP A 343 -20.23 3.23 -3.80
N LEU A 344 -19.30 2.39 -3.33
CA LEU A 344 -17.96 2.82 -2.96
C LEU A 344 -17.19 3.40 -4.15
N PHE A 345 -17.23 2.70 -5.30
CA PHE A 345 -16.54 3.14 -6.51
C PHE A 345 -17.17 4.40 -7.09
N LYS A 346 -18.50 4.49 -7.11
CA LYS A 346 -19.25 5.67 -7.56
C LYS A 346 -18.95 6.91 -6.72
N LYS A 347 -18.83 6.78 -5.40
CA LYS A 347 -18.39 7.87 -4.50
C LYS A 347 -17.00 8.40 -4.83
N LYS A 348 -16.17 7.60 -5.50
CA LYS A 348 -14.84 7.98 -5.98
C LYS A 348 -14.83 8.36 -7.47
N GLY A 349 -16.00 8.51 -8.10
CA GLY A 349 -16.14 8.88 -9.52
C GLY A 349 -15.81 7.74 -10.49
N LEU A 350 -15.79 6.49 -10.02
CA LEU A 350 -15.52 5.30 -10.84
C LEU A 350 -16.83 4.59 -11.20
N THR A 351 -16.88 4.06 -12.43
CA THR A 351 -18.05 3.34 -12.96
C THR A 351 -18.03 1.85 -12.58
N GLU A 352 -19.12 1.15 -12.86
CA GLU A 352 -19.21 -0.31 -12.76
C GLU A 352 -18.19 -1.01 -13.68
N GLU A 353 -17.92 -0.47 -14.87
CA GLU A 353 -16.84 -0.98 -15.75
C GLU A 353 -15.48 -0.77 -15.08
N ASP A 354 -15.21 0.40 -14.50
CA ASP A 354 -13.95 0.67 -13.79
C ASP A 354 -13.77 -0.27 -12.59
N LEU A 355 -14.84 -0.57 -11.84
CA LEU A 355 -14.84 -1.59 -10.79
C LEU A 355 -14.39 -2.94 -11.34
N VAL A 356 -15.04 -3.44 -12.40
CA VAL A 356 -14.72 -4.76 -12.97
C VAL A 356 -13.31 -4.80 -13.59
N VAL A 357 -12.86 -3.70 -14.19
CA VAL A 357 -11.49 -3.56 -14.69
C VAL A 357 -10.48 -3.66 -13.56
N LEU A 358 -10.70 -2.94 -12.45
CA LEU A 358 -9.75 -2.82 -11.35
C LEU A 358 -9.69 -4.08 -10.47
N ILE A 359 -10.79 -4.83 -10.31
CA ILE A 359 -10.72 -6.16 -9.66
C ILE A 359 -9.80 -7.13 -10.41
N GLY A 360 -9.51 -6.87 -11.69
CA GLY A 360 -8.54 -7.63 -12.47
C GLY A 360 -7.14 -7.64 -11.86
N ALA A 361 -6.81 -6.68 -10.97
CA ALA A 361 -5.57 -6.71 -10.20
C ALA A 361 -5.45 -7.95 -9.29
N HIS A 362 -6.56 -8.60 -8.94
CA HIS A 362 -6.56 -9.91 -8.28
C HIS A 362 -6.05 -11.04 -9.21
N SER A 363 -5.72 -10.79 -10.48
CA SER A 363 -5.00 -11.78 -11.30
C SER A 363 -3.64 -12.17 -10.72
N ILE A 364 -3.06 -11.37 -9.83
CA ILE A 364 -1.81 -11.67 -9.13
C ILE A 364 -1.99 -11.57 -7.61
N GLY A 365 -1.05 -12.17 -6.90
CA GLY A 365 -0.98 -12.08 -5.44
C GLY A 365 -1.89 -13.09 -4.72
N VAL A 366 -2.13 -12.81 -3.44
CA VAL A 366 -2.74 -13.77 -2.52
C VAL A 366 -3.77 -13.10 -1.62
N ALA A 367 -4.73 -13.89 -1.15
CA ALA A 367 -5.62 -13.52 -0.06
C ALA A 367 -5.31 -14.35 1.18
N HIS A 368 -5.49 -13.76 2.36
CA HIS A 368 -5.40 -14.50 3.63
C HIS A 368 -6.68 -15.30 3.86
N CYS A 369 -6.56 -16.47 4.49
CA CYS A 369 -7.65 -17.40 4.69
C CYS A 369 -8.83 -16.81 5.45
N PHE A 370 -8.59 -15.89 6.40
CA PHE A 370 -9.68 -15.21 7.09
C PHE A 370 -10.62 -14.43 6.14
N SER A 371 -10.15 -14.04 4.94
CA SER A 371 -10.91 -13.26 3.97
C SER A 371 -11.93 -14.07 3.16
N PHE A 372 -11.81 -15.41 3.11
CA PHE A 372 -12.67 -16.24 2.26
C PHE A 372 -13.03 -17.61 2.83
N ARG A 373 -12.32 -18.10 3.86
CA ARG A 373 -12.51 -19.48 4.36
C ARG A 373 -13.94 -19.75 4.83
N TYR A 374 -14.64 -18.74 5.34
CA TYR A 374 -16.04 -18.86 5.76
C TYR A 374 -16.97 -19.32 4.62
N ARG A 375 -16.63 -19.03 3.35
CA ARG A 375 -17.47 -19.36 2.19
C ARG A 375 -17.70 -20.86 2.02
N VAL A 376 -16.76 -21.70 2.47
CA VAL A 376 -16.86 -23.16 2.35
C VAL A 376 -17.38 -23.84 3.63
N ASP A 377 -17.60 -23.07 4.70
CA ASP A 377 -18.31 -23.52 5.90
C ASP A 377 -19.80 -23.18 5.85
N ASP A 378 -20.18 -22.11 5.15
CA ASP A 378 -21.57 -21.73 4.92
C ASP A 378 -22.18 -22.53 3.75
N PRO A 379 -23.26 -23.31 3.95
CA PRO A 379 -23.84 -24.14 2.90
C PRO A 379 -24.36 -23.37 1.68
N VAL A 380 -24.87 -22.14 1.88
CA VAL A 380 -25.41 -21.30 0.80
C VAL A 380 -24.26 -20.74 -0.03
N LYS A 381 -23.25 -20.17 0.63
CA LYS A 381 -22.08 -19.60 -0.05
C LYS A 381 -21.25 -20.67 -0.76
N ALA A 382 -21.18 -21.89 -0.20
CA ALA A 382 -20.46 -23.00 -0.80
C ALA A 382 -21.01 -23.41 -2.17
N THR A 383 -22.28 -23.12 -2.49
CA THR A 383 -22.86 -23.38 -3.82
C THR A 383 -22.27 -22.51 -4.94
N MET A 384 -21.60 -21.42 -4.58
CA MET A 384 -20.89 -20.51 -5.48
C MET A 384 -19.38 -20.77 -5.55
N VAL A 385 -18.91 -21.89 -4.98
CA VAL A 385 -17.48 -22.27 -4.97
C VAL A 385 -17.30 -23.56 -5.75
N ASP A 386 -16.40 -23.58 -6.73
CA ASP A 386 -15.99 -24.80 -7.42
C ASP A 386 -15.50 -25.86 -6.38
N PRO A 387 -15.95 -27.13 -6.46
CA PRO A 387 -15.59 -28.14 -5.46
C PRO A 387 -14.10 -28.40 -5.31
N ARG A 388 -13.31 -28.25 -6.38
CA ARG A 388 -11.84 -28.41 -6.32
C ARG A 388 -11.24 -27.22 -5.58
N LEU A 389 -11.69 -26.00 -5.88
CA LEU A 389 -11.28 -24.82 -5.13
C LEU A 389 -11.66 -24.93 -3.65
N ALA A 390 -12.86 -25.42 -3.33
CA ALA A 390 -13.27 -25.64 -1.95
C ALA A 390 -12.36 -26.65 -1.23
N GLY A 391 -11.89 -27.69 -1.92
CA GLY A 391 -10.87 -28.61 -1.43
C GLY A 391 -9.54 -27.91 -1.13
N VAL A 392 -9.06 -27.06 -2.05
CA VAL A 392 -7.83 -26.25 -1.85
C VAL A 392 -7.98 -25.31 -0.65
N MET A 393 -9.10 -24.59 -0.53
CA MET A 393 -9.38 -23.70 0.60
C MET A 393 -9.33 -24.47 1.93
N LYS A 394 -9.96 -25.66 2.00
CA LYS A 394 -9.97 -26.47 3.22
C LYS A 394 -8.59 -27.03 3.57
N PHE A 395 -7.80 -27.42 2.57
CA PHE A 395 -6.47 -28.00 2.77
C PHE A 395 -5.42 -26.95 3.16
N THR A 396 -5.38 -25.82 2.46
CA THR A 396 -4.32 -24.79 2.65
C THR A 396 -4.57 -23.92 3.89
N CYS A 397 -5.83 -23.66 4.23
CA CYS A 397 -6.18 -22.80 5.36
C CYS A 397 -6.05 -23.50 6.71
N THR A 398 -4.80 -23.71 7.13
CA THR A 398 -4.43 -24.26 8.44
C THR A 398 -4.50 -23.21 9.56
N THR A 399 -4.32 -21.93 9.22
CA THR A 399 -4.48 -20.79 10.14
C THR A 399 -5.21 -19.63 9.44
N PRO A 400 -5.77 -18.66 10.17
CA PRO A 400 -6.38 -17.46 9.57
C PRO A 400 -5.40 -16.67 8.67
N MET A 401 -4.10 -16.72 8.98
CA MET A 401 -3.04 -15.99 8.27
C MET A 401 -2.37 -16.81 7.15
N SER A 402 -2.75 -18.07 6.96
CA SER A 402 -2.36 -18.81 5.75
C SER A 402 -2.91 -18.09 4.51
N THR A 403 -2.22 -18.19 3.38
CA THR A 403 -2.60 -17.49 2.16
C THR A 403 -2.88 -18.46 1.01
N VAL A 404 -3.75 -18.05 0.09
CA VAL A 404 -4.02 -18.73 -1.17
C VAL A 404 -3.93 -17.71 -2.30
N ALA A 405 -3.31 -18.09 -3.42
CA ALA A 405 -3.22 -17.25 -4.60
C ALA A 405 -4.59 -17.02 -5.22
N PHE A 406 -4.88 -15.78 -5.64
CA PHE A 406 -6.13 -15.45 -6.31
C PHE A 406 -6.29 -16.21 -7.64
N ASP A 407 -5.20 -16.33 -8.41
CA ASP A 407 -5.09 -17.24 -9.54
C ASP A 407 -3.92 -18.19 -9.32
N THR A 408 -4.20 -19.49 -9.17
CA THR A 408 -3.16 -20.52 -8.99
C THR A 408 -2.50 -20.93 -10.31
N THR A 409 -3.04 -20.50 -11.45
CA THR A 409 -2.52 -20.80 -12.80
C THR A 409 -1.36 -19.87 -13.13
N THR A 410 -1.52 -18.57 -12.83
CA THR A 410 -0.63 -17.49 -13.24
C THR A 410 -0.38 -16.49 -12.10
N GLN A 411 -0.14 -16.98 -10.88
CA GLN A 411 -0.04 -16.20 -9.63
C GLN A 411 0.80 -14.90 -9.68
N TYR A 412 1.85 -14.85 -10.51
CA TYR A 412 2.75 -13.69 -10.65
C TYR A 412 2.65 -12.99 -12.00
N LYS A 413 1.79 -13.48 -12.88
CA LYS A 413 1.54 -12.93 -14.21
C LYS A 413 0.10 -12.43 -14.28
N MET A 414 -0.05 -11.13 -14.43
CA MET A 414 -1.34 -10.50 -14.61
C MET A 414 -1.85 -10.76 -16.03
N ASP A 415 -2.92 -11.54 -16.15
CA ASP A 415 -3.53 -11.90 -17.42
C ASP A 415 -5.05 -12.15 -17.31
N SER A 416 -5.71 -12.37 -18.44
CA SER A 416 -7.16 -12.55 -18.51
C SER A 416 -7.65 -13.88 -17.93
N VAL A 417 -6.74 -14.80 -17.55
CA VAL A 417 -7.11 -16.11 -16.97
C VAL A 417 -7.93 -15.91 -15.70
N TYR A 418 -7.62 -14.89 -14.90
CA TYR A 418 -8.40 -14.50 -13.73
C TYR A 418 -9.91 -14.41 -14.00
N TYR A 419 -10.33 -13.66 -15.03
CA TYR A 419 -11.74 -13.51 -15.39
C TYR A 419 -12.38 -14.83 -15.84
N LYS A 420 -11.60 -15.70 -16.52
CA LYS A 420 -12.05 -17.05 -16.88
C LYS A 420 -12.25 -17.93 -15.64
N GLN A 421 -11.38 -17.78 -14.62
CA GLN A 421 -11.56 -18.48 -13.34
C GLN A 421 -12.81 -17.99 -12.60
N LEU A 422 -13.10 -16.68 -12.61
CA LEU A 422 -14.35 -16.14 -12.04
C LEU A 422 -15.58 -16.79 -12.68
N SER A 423 -15.60 -16.85 -14.02
CA SER A 423 -16.68 -17.50 -14.79
C SER A 423 -16.84 -18.99 -14.45
N GLY A 424 -15.76 -19.65 -14.03
CA GLY A 424 -15.74 -21.04 -13.58
C GLY A 424 -16.05 -21.25 -12.09
N LYS A 425 -16.60 -20.25 -11.37
CA LYS A 425 -16.84 -20.27 -9.91
C LYS A 425 -15.57 -20.49 -9.08
N ARG A 426 -14.42 -20.06 -9.59
CA ARG A 426 -13.11 -20.19 -8.93
C ARG A 426 -12.59 -18.87 -8.36
N ALA A 427 -13.49 -17.95 -8.05
CA ALA A 427 -13.19 -16.76 -7.26
C ALA A 427 -12.80 -17.15 -5.82
N LEU A 428 -11.72 -16.57 -5.27
CA LEU A 428 -11.40 -16.73 -3.84
C LEU A 428 -12.33 -15.92 -2.95
N LEU A 429 -12.52 -14.64 -3.23
CA LEU A 429 -13.34 -13.76 -2.40
C LEU A 429 -14.82 -13.89 -2.78
N GLU A 430 -15.70 -13.60 -1.82
CA GLU A 430 -17.14 -13.59 -2.09
C GLU A 430 -17.50 -12.40 -2.99
N SER A 431 -16.89 -11.23 -2.77
CA SER A 431 -17.01 -10.05 -3.64
C SER A 431 -16.83 -10.39 -5.13
N ASP A 432 -15.76 -11.12 -5.44
CA ASP A 432 -15.39 -11.44 -6.82
C ASP A 432 -16.38 -12.44 -7.44
N ALA A 433 -16.87 -13.39 -6.64
CA ALA A 433 -17.91 -14.33 -7.05
C ALA A 433 -19.25 -13.63 -7.31
N LEU A 434 -19.62 -12.67 -6.46
CA LEU A 434 -20.87 -11.93 -6.60
C LEU A 434 -20.85 -11.03 -7.84
N LEU A 435 -19.72 -10.38 -8.14
CA LEU A 435 -19.57 -9.58 -9.37
C LEU A 435 -19.74 -10.44 -10.63
N ASN A 436 -19.33 -11.71 -10.59
CA ASN A 436 -19.50 -12.66 -11.69
C ASN A 436 -20.96 -13.06 -11.95
N GLU A 437 -21.83 -12.99 -10.95
CA GLU A 437 -23.24 -13.38 -11.08
C GLU A 437 -24.19 -12.19 -11.30
N ASP A 438 -23.76 -10.96 -10.98
CA ASP A 438 -24.61 -9.78 -11.06
C ASP A 438 -24.76 -9.27 -12.51
N PRO A 439 -26.00 -9.00 -12.98
CA PRO A 439 -26.26 -8.59 -14.36
C PRO A 439 -25.62 -7.26 -14.76
N ARG A 440 -25.21 -6.41 -13.81
CA ARG A 440 -24.54 -5.13 -14.08
C ARG A 440 -23.05 -5.29 -14.39
N THR A 441 -22.45 -6.41 -13.98
CA THR A 441 -20.99 -6.61 -14.01
C THR A 441 -20.55 -7.87 -14.76
N LYS A 442 -21.40 -8.89 -14.85
CA LYS A 442 -21.12 -10.18 -15.49
C LYS A 442 -20.65 -10.06 -16.94
N ASP A 443 -21.28 -9.20 -17.73
CA ASP A 443 -20.92 -9.03 -19.14
C ASP A 443 -19.51 -8.41 -19.30
N PHE A 444 -19.09 -7.54 -18.37
CA PHE A 444 -17.72 -7.02 -18.34
C PHE A 444 -16.71 -8.11 -17.99
N ILE A 445 -17.03 -8.99 -17.02
CA ILE A 445 -16.16 -10.12 -16.65
C ILE A 445 -15.96 -11.06 -17.83
N GLN A 446 -17.04 -11.42 -18.52
CA GLN A 446 -16.94 -12.27 -19.71
C GLN A 446 -16.10 -11.58 -20.80
N LYS A 447 -16.38 -10.31 -21.09
CA LYS A 447 -15.63 -9.52 -22.07
C LYS A 447 -14.13 -9.48 -21.78
N PHE A 448 -13.72 -9.23 -20.54
CA PHE A 448 -12.30 -9.14 -20.19
C PHE A 448 -11.62 -10.52 -20.12
N GLY A 449 -12.38 -11.59 -19.90
CA GLY A 449 -11.89 -12.95 -20.11
C GLY A 449 -11.62 -13.26 -21.59
N ASP A 450 -12.45 -12.77 -22.50
CA ASP A 450 -12.34 -13.05 -23.93
C ASP A 450 -11.35 -12.11 -24.66
N ASP A 451 -11.19 -10.88 -24.18
CA ASP A 451 -10.34 -9.84 -24.78
C ASP A 451 -9.33 -9.25 -23.77
N GLU A 452 -8.20 -9.94 -23.62
CA GLU A 452 -7.10 -9.53 -22.75
C GLU A 452 -6.52 -8.17 -23.13
N ASN A 453 -6.33 -7.92 -24.42
CA ASN A 453 -5.76 -6.64 -24.89
C ASN A 453 -6.71 -5.48 -24.61
N GLY A 454 -8.01 -5.67 -24.85
CA GLY A 454 -9.04 -4.69 -24.51
C GLY A 454 -9.11 -4.42 -23.00
N TRP A 455 -8.97 -5.46 -22.17
CA TRP A 455 -8.87 -5.31 -20.72
C TRP A 455 -7.64 -4.50 -20.32
N PHE A 456 -6.44 -4.81 -20.81
CA PHE A 456 -5.22 -4.07 -20.48
C PHE A 456 -5.31 -2.58 -20.83
N ILE A 457 -5.89 -2.23 -21.99
CA ILE A 457 -6.12 -0.83 -22.38
C ILE A 457 -7.06 -0.14 -21.39
N LYS A 458 -8.11 -0.82 -20.95
CA LYS A 458 -9.05 -0.31 -19.95
C LYS A 458 -8.40 -0.22 -18.57
N PHE A 459 -7.54 -1.17 -18.21
CA PHE A 459 -6.81 -1.22 -16.94
C PHE A 459 -5.94 0.02 -16.76
N GLY A 460 -5.08 0.36 -17.73
CA GLY A 460 -4.28 1.59 -17.66
C GLY A 460 -5.14 2.86 -17.54
N LYS A 461 -6.28 2.92 -18.23
CA LYS A 461 -7.22 4.05 -18.14
C LYS A 461 -7.89 4.14 -16.76
N ALA A 462 -8.33 3.01 -16.21
CA ALA A 462 -8.97 2.93 -14.89
C ALA A 462 -7.96 3.22 -13.78
N MET A 463 -6.72 2.72 -13.89
CA MET A 463 -5.62 3.09 -13.00
C MET A 463 -5.36 4.60 -13.02
N ASN A 464 -5.32 5.23 -14.19
CA ASN A 464 -5.18 6.69 -14.26
C ASN A 464 -6.40 7.45 -13.72
N LYS A 465 -7.60 6.86 -13.67
CA LYS A 465 -8.76 7.46 -12.98
C LYS A 465 -8.60 7.32 -11.46
N LEU A 466 -8.30 6.11 -10.99
CA LEU A 466 -8.01 5.78 -9.59
C LEU A 466 -6.95 6.74 -9.03
N THR A 467 -5.82 6.89 -9.74
CA THR A 467 -4.72 7.74 -9.28
C THR A 467 -5.00 9.24 -9.40
N SER A 468 -6.14 9.66 -9.92
CA SER A 468 -6.55 11.07 -9.98
C SER A 468 -7.55 11.45 -8.87
N ILE A 469 -7.90 10.51 -7.97
CA ILE A 469 -8.86 10.75 -6.90
C ILE A 469 -8.24 11.66 -5.85
N GLN A 470 -8.89 12.82 -5.64
CA GLN A 470 -8.66 13.73 -4.50
C GLN A 470 -7.17 14.04 -4.26
N VAL A 471 -6.42 14.24 -5.35
CA VAL A 471 -4.98 14.51 -5.28
C VAL A 471 -4.68 15.90 -4.72
N LEU A 472 -3.56 16.03 -4.01
CA LEU A 472 -2.98 17.31 -3.62
C LEU A 472 -1.99 17.75 -4.69
N THR A 473 -2.05 19.02 -5.11
CA THR A 473 -1.24 19.55 -6.22
C THR A 473 -0.83 21.01 -5.97
N GLY A 474 0.11 21.53 -6.75
CA GLY A 474 0.58 22.91 -6.60
C GLY A 474 1.27 23.16 -5.25
N ASP A 475 0.65 23.99 -4.40
CA ASP A 475 1.12 24.33 -3.05
C ASP A 475 0.41 23.53 -1.93
N GLN A 476 -0.52 22.63 -2.28
CA GLN A 476 -1.24 21.79 -1.32
C GLN A 476 -0.35 20.67 -0.78
N GLY A 477 -0.30 20.48 0.54
CA GLY A 477 0.53 19.43 1.15
C GLY A 477 2.03 19.69 0.96
N GLN A 478 2.84 18.62 0.91
CA GLN A 478 4.30 18.70 0.93
C GLN A 478 4.97 17.73 -0.06
N ILE A 479 6.29 17.84 -0.20
CA ILE A 479 7.13 16.76 -0.75
C ILE A 479 7.90 16.18 0.41
N ARG A 480 7.51 15.01 0.91
CA ARG A 480 8.17 14.38 2.06
C ARG A 480 9.54 13.88 1.65
N LYS A 481 10.55 14.12 2.49
CA LYS A 481 11.89 13.54 2.32
C LYS A 481 11.92 12.05 2.66
N GLN A 482 11.13 11.65 3.65
CA GLN A 482 10.94 10.25 4.05
C GLN A 482 9.45 9.93 4.04
N CYS A 483 9.04 8.87 3.35
CA CYS A 483 7.63 8.58 3.15
C CYS A 483 6.86 8.16 4.42
N ARG A 484 7.56 7.94 5.54
CA ARG A 484 6.95 7.57 6.82
C ARG A 484 6.61 8.75 7.73
N PHE A 485 7.11 9.95 7.41
CA PHE A 485 7.02 11.12 8.29
C PHE A 485 6.68 12.39 7.52
N VAL A 486 5.84 13.23 8.12
CA VAL A 486 5.71 14.64 7.73
C VAL A 486 7.06 15.34 7.94
N ASN A 487 7.41 16.32 7.08
CA ASN A 487 8.70 17.02 7.13
C ASN A 487 8.92 17.84 8.40
#